data_AF-A0A972JGW4-F1
#
_entry.id   AF-A0A972JGW4-F1
#
_cell.length_a   1.000
_cell.length_b   1.000
_cell.length_c   1.000
_cell.angle_alpha   90.00
_cell.angle_beta   90.00
_cell.angle_gamma   90.00
#
_symmetry.space_group_name_H-M   'P 1'
#
loop_
_entity.id
_entity.type
_entity.pdbx_description
1 polymer ?
#
loop_
_entity_poly.entity_id
_entity_poly.type
_entity_poly.pdbx_seq_one_letter_code
_entity_poly.pdbx_strand_id
1 'polypeptide(L)'
;FTVTVTPAPVLDAVGDLSDCESITLPSLSVGSYYTDAEHTQLLTDTTFTEAGVTTVYVYAQTNGDPDCSSSAFFTVTVGAPPAVPTLGDVEACGSYTLDLGALEGFPGAGYYSQEGGQLPITGPITQTQVVYVYAGDATNPNCFSQSQFTVTITPAPGVSVVGECQGANFVLTAFDSDGVAFPSGTEYEWVDSDGNFVDNTASITVTQEGTYTVTVSIPNGEGRCFSDGEPYLVTSTSCTIQKGISANNDGINDYFDLVGQNVGKLEIYNRYGIKVYEMNDYSNQWYGQSDKGEELPDGTYYYVIMYKTDTATKTGWIYINRKN
;
A
#
# COMPACT_ATOMS: atom_id res chain seq x y z
N PHE A 1 -74.52 53.58 -6.04
CA PHE A 1 -73.18 53.75 -5.47
C PHE A 1 -72.24 52.83 -6.23
N THR A 2 -71.03 53.27 -6.52
CA THR A 2 -69.99 52.46 -7.17
C THR A 2 -69.12 51.89 -6.07
N VAL A 3 -68.97 50.58 -5.98
CA VAL A 3 -68.05 49.93 -5.04
C VAL A 3 -66.74 49.73 -5.77
N THR A 4 -65.68 50.38 -5.31
CA THR A 4 -64.31 50.14 -5.80
C THR A 4 -63.67 49.09 -4.89
N VAL A 5 -63.27 47.96 -5.47
CA VAL A 5 -62.51 46.92 -4.78
C VAL A 5 -61.07 47.01 -5.25
N THR A 6 -60.17 47.43 -4.36
CA THR A 6 -58.73 47.40 -4.60
C THR A 6 -58.21 46.04 -4.10
N PRO A 7 -57.56 45.22 -4.93
CA PRO A 7 -56.96 43.98 -4.47
C PRO A 7 -55.76 44.27 -3.56
N ALA A 8 -55.58 43.45 -2.52
CA ALA A 8 -54.40 43.55 -1.67
C ALA A 8 -53.13 43.19 -2.48
N PRO A 9 -51.96 43.75 -2.11
CA PRO A 9 -50.70 43.37 -2.73
C PRO A 9 -50.47 41.86 -2.61
N VAL A 10 -50.03 41.21 -3.68
CA VAL A 10 -49.60 39.81 -3.63
C VAL A 10 -48.12 39.81 -3.34
N LEU A 11 -47.73 39.42 -2.12
CA LEU A 11 -46.32 39.35 -1.72
C LEU A 11 -45.62 38.21 -2.47
N ASP A 12 -44.32 38.35 -2.69
CA ASP A 12 -43.51 37.23 -3.12
C ASP A 12 -43.47 36.15 -2.04
N ALA A 13 -43.56 34.89 -2.45
CA ALA A 13 -43.50 33.76 -1.53
C ALA A 13 -42.04 33.51 -1.12
N VAL A 14 -41.71 33.81 0.14
CA VAL A 14 -40.44 33.44 0.77
C VAL A 14 -40.74 32.44 1.88
N GLY A 15 -40.15 31.24 1.79
CA GLY A 15 -40.27 30.22 2.82
C GLY A 15 -39.18 30.35 3.89
N ASP A 16 -39.24 29.48 4.90
CA ASP A 16 -38.17 29.36 5.89
C ASP A 16 -36.84 29.04 5.20
N LEU A 17 -35.78 29.72 5.63
CA LEU A 17 -34.42 29.55 5.12
C LEU A 17 -33.53 28.99 6.23
N SER A 18 -32.66 28.03 5.88
CA SER A 18 -31.71 27.44 6.82
C SER A 18 -30.37 27.21 6.14
N ASP A 19 -29.28 27.68 6.74
CA ASP A 19 -27.90 27.47 6.32
C ASP A 19 -26.96 27.49 7.54
N CYS A 20 -25.69 27.09 7.40
CA CYS A 20 -24.76 26.95 8.55
C CYS A 20 -23.68 28.01 8.66
N GLU A 21 -23.51 28.85 7.63
CA GLU A 21 -22.50 29.91 7.62
C GLU A 21 -23.11 31.28 7.35
N SER A 22 -23.84 31.42 6.25
CA SER A 22 -24.56 32.65 5.97
C SER A 22 -25.80 32.46 5.11
N ILE A 23 -26.79 33.33 5.30
CA ILE A 23 -28.00 33.38 4.46
C ILE A 23 -28.18 34.81 3.97
N THR A 24 -28.31 34.99 2.66
CA THR A 24 -28.73 36.26 2.06
C THR A 24 -30.17 36.13 1.56
N LEU A 25 -31.06 37.02 2.03
CA LEU A 25 -32.47 37.00 1.62
C LEU A 25 -32.61 37.29 0.11
N PRO A 26 -33.56 36.64 -0.58
CA PRO A 26 -33.82 36.91 -1.99
C PRO A 26 -34.38 38.33 -2.15
N SER A 27 -34.14 38.94 -3.31
CA SER A 27 -34.78 40.21 -3.65
C SER A 27 -36.29 40.04 -3.83
N LEU A 28 -37.05 41.01 -3.32
CA LEU A 28 -38.50 41.07 -3.49
C LEU A 28 -38.86 41.98 -4.67
N SER A 29 -39.75 41.50 -5.54
CA SER A 29 -40.46 42.28 -6.55
C SER A 29 -41.63 43.06 -5.96
N VAL A 30 -42.27 42.53 -4.90
CA VAL A 30 -43.38 43.18 -4.17
C VAL A 30 -43.14 43.11 -2.66
N GLY A 31 -43.01 44.27 -2.02
CA GLY A 31 -42.87 44.42 -0.57
C GLY A 31 -41.45 44.72 -0.10
N SER A 32 -41.25 44.71 1.21
CA SER A 32 -39.97 44.92 1.87
C SER A 32 -39.85 44.08 3.13
N TYR A 33 -38.62 43.80 3.57
CA TYR A 33 -38.34 43.03 4.78
C TYR A 33 -38.33 43.91 6.02
N TYR A 34 -38.83 43.40 7.14
CA TYR A 34 -38.91 44.08 8.43
C TYR A 34 -38.47 43.15 9.56
N THR A 35 -37.93 43.74 10.63
CA THR A 35 -37.48 42.99 11.82
C THR A 35 -38.59 42.76 12.86
N ASP A 36 -39.73 43.43 12.73
CA ASP A 36 -40.85 43.39 13.67
C ASP A 36 -42.20 43.20 12.96
N ALA A 37 -43.17 42.61 13.68
CA ALA A 37 -44.50 42.30 13.17
C ALA A 37 -45.35 43.57 12.90
N GLU A 38 -44.99 44.67 13.54
CA GLU A 38 -45.62 45.98 13.37
C GLU A 38 -45.07 46.73 12.14
N HIS A 39 -44.06 46.18 11.46
CA HIS A 39 -43.41 46.74 10.27
C HIS A 39 -42.84 48.14 10.49
N THR A 40 -42.36 48.43 11.71
CA THR A 40 -41.84 49.73 12.11
C THR A 40 -40.35 49.89 11.80
N GLN A 41 -39.61 48.78 11.69
CA GLN A 41 -38.18 48.76 11.44
C GLN A 41 -37.86 47.97 10.16
N LEU A 42 -37.45 48.70 9.12
CA LEU A 42 -37.01 48.13 7.85
C LEU A 42 -35.71 47.34 8.06
N LEU A 43 -35.68 46.10 7.55
CA LEU A 43 -34.46 45.29 7.53
C LEU A 43 -33.57 45.76 6.37
N THR A 44 -32.46 46.43 6.71
CA THR A 44 -31.52 46.99 5.72
C THR A 44 -30.36 46.04 5.41
N ASP A 45 -29.97 45.20 6.36
CA ASP A 45 -29.01 44.12 6.13
C ASP A 45 -29.77 42.83 5.89
N THR A 46 -29.60 42.28 4.69
CA THR A 46 -30.30 41.06 4.27
C THR A 46 -29.42 39.82 4.41
N THR A 47 -28.22 39.96 4.97
CA THR A 47 -27.30 38.85 5.20
C THR A 47 -27.20 38.51 6.68
N PHE A 48 -27.45 37.25 7.01
CA PHE A 48 -27.38 36.70 8.37
C PHE A 48 -26.16 35.82 8.48
N THR A 49 -25.28 36.09 9.44
CA THR A 49 -24.05 35.31 9.73
C THR A 49 -23.96 34.86 11.19
N GLU A 50 -24.82 35.37 12.06
CA GLU A 50 -24.85 35.05 13.49
C GLU A 50 -25.72 33.80 13.71
N ALA A 51 -25.18 32.80 14.41
CA ALA A 51 -25.88 31.56 14.68
C ALA A 51 -27.15 31.79 15.52
N GLY A 52 -28.27 31.22 15.10
CA GLY A 52 -29.55 31.36 15.77
C GLY A 52 -30.74 31.35 14.80
N VAL A 53 -31.93 31.53 15.36
CA VAL A 53 -33.18 31.63 14.60
C VAL A 53 -33.66 33.07 14.65
N THR A 54 -33.81 33.70 13.49
CA THR A 54 -34.37 35.05 13.35
C THR A 54 -35.68 34.99 12.59
N THR A 55 -36.72 35.68 13.06
CA THR A 55 -37.99 35.81 12.32
C THR A 55 -37.94 37.09 11.48
N VAL A 56 -38.23 36.98 10.19
CA VAL A 56 -38.27 38.11 9.25
C VAL A 56 -39.69 38.28 8.72
N TYR A 57 -40.15 39.53 8.69
CA TYR A 57 -41.48 39.90 8.22
C TYR A 57 -41.41 40.50 6.82
N VAL A 58 -42.39 40.21 5.97
CA VAL A 58 -42.54 40.77 4.62
C VAL A 58 -43.84 41.57 4.58
N TYR A 59 -43.77 42.83 4.14
CA TYR A 59 -44.94 43.72 4.11
C TYR A 59 -44.99 44.58 2.85
N ALA A 60 -46.21 44.80 2.34
CA ALA A 60 -46.51 45.73 1.25
C ALA A 60 -47.87 46.40 1.46
N GLN A 61 -48.00 47.64 1.00
CA GLN A 61 -49.26 48.40 1.02
C GLN A 61 -49.46 49.21 -0.26
N THR A 62 -50.72 49.42 -0.64
CA THR A 62 -51.08 50.12 -1.90
C THR A 62 -50.94 51.64 -1.83
N ASN A 63 -50.87 52.23 -0.62
CA ASN A 63 -50.82 53.68 -0.38
C ASN A 63 -51.95 54.46 -1.10
N GLY A 64 -53.12 53.82 -1.30
CA GLY A 64 -54.26 54.35 -2.04
C GLY A 64 -55.54 54.44 -1.19
N ASP A 65 -56.68 54.77 -1.81
CA ASP A 65 -58.01 54.73 -1.16
C ASP A 65 -58.94 53.76 -1.93
N PRO A 66 -59.37 52.62 -1.34
CA PRO A 66 -58.99 52.11 -0.02
C PRO A 66 -57.55 51.60 0.02
N ASP A 67 -56.85 51.80 1.15
CA ASP A 67 -55.50 51.27 1.36
C ASP A 67 -55.58 49.80 1.79
N CYS A 68 -54.99 48.94 0.98
CA CYS A 68 -54.91 47.51 1.24
C CYS A 68 -53.46 47.13 1.51
N SER A 69 -53.25 46.25 2.49
CA SER A 69 -51.94 45.73 2.85
C SER A 69 -51.95 44.21 2.94
N SER A 70 -50.75 43.65 2.81
CA SER A 70 -50.48 42.22 2.98
C SER A 70 -49.23 42.07 3.83
N SER A 71 -49.24 41.11 4.76
CA SER A 71 -48.09 40.73 5.56
C SER A 71 -47.89 39.22 5.59
N ALA A 72 -46.64 38.80 5.69
CA ALA A 72 -46.22 37.42 5.91
C ALA A 72 -44.95 37.40 6.78
N PHE A 73 -44.57 36.25 7.28
CA PHE A 73 -43.29 36.05 7.97
C PHE A 73 -42.71 34.69 7.66
N PHE A 74 -41.39 34.58 7.81
CA PHE A 74 -40.64 33.34 7.72
C PHE A 74 -39.47 33.38 8.71
N THR A 75 -38.83 32.24 8.92
CA THR A 75 -37.68 32.11 9.80
C THR A 75 -36.39 31.92 9.00
N VAL A 76 -35.31 32.49 9.52
CA VAL A 76 -33.94 32.34 9.04
C VAL A 76 -33.16 31.65 10.14
N THR A 77 -32.70 30.43 9.89
CA THR A 77 -31.91 29.65 10.85
C THR A 77 -30.47 29.56 10.38
N VAL A 78 -29.55 30.23 11.08
CA VAL A 78 -28.11 30.08 10.86
C VAL A 78 -27.59 29.09 11.90
N GLY A 79 -27.14 27.91 11.44
CA GLY A 79 -26.54 26.88 12.27
C GLY A 79 -25.05 27.12 12.54
N ALA A 80 -24.38 26.09 13.03
CA ALA A 80 -22.92 25.98 12.97
C ALA A 80 -22.58 24.69 12.21
N PRO A 81 -21.52 24.70 11.37
CA PRO A 81 -21.14 23.49 10.66
C PRO A 81 -20.67 22.41 11.66
N PRO A 82 -20.83 21.11 11.31
CA PRO A 82 -20.37 20.02 12.17
C PRO A 82 -18.85 20.11 12.37
N ALA A 83 -18.36 19.81 13.57
CA ALA A 83 -16.91 19.79 13.80
C ALA A 83 -16.29 18.52 13.19
N VAL A 84 -15.02 18.62 12.78
CA VAL A 84 -14.18 17.48 12.38
C VAL A 84 -12.80 17.57 13.05
N PRO A 85 -12.13 16.45 13.36
CA PRO A 85 -10.80 16.46 13.91
C PRO A 85 -9.75 16.89 12.88
N THR A 86 -8.63 17.44 13.34
CA THR A 86 -7.42 17.61 12.53
C THR A 86 -6.46 16.50 12.87
N LEU A 87 -6.15 15.64 11.90
CA LEU A 87 -5.23 14.52 12.07
C LEU A 87 -3.88 14.84 11.43
N GLY A 88 -2.81 14.22 11.95
CA GLY A 88 -1.48 14.32 11.37
C GLY A 88 -1.28 13.34 10.22
N ASP A 89 -0.30 13.62 9.37
CA ASP A 89 0.13 12.69 8.32
C ASP A 89 0.64 11.38 8.94
N VAL A 90 0.44 10.27 8.23
CA VAL A 90 0.81 8.93 8.67
C VAL A 90 1.69 8.25 7.63
N GLU A 91 2.77 7.61 8.08
CA GLU A 91 3.60 6.74 7.26
C GLU A 91 3.38 5.28 7.67
N ALA A 92 3.08 4.42 6.70
CA ALA A 92 2.84 3.00 6.92
C ALA A 92 3.45 2.16 5.80
N CYS A 93 3.57 0.86 6.04
CA CYS A 93 4.16 -0.08 5.09
C CYS A 93 3.14 -1.10 4.59
N GLY A 94 3.04 -1.26 3.26
CA GLY A 94 2.13 -2.19 2.60
C GLY A 94 0.65 -1.79 2.70
N SER A 95 0.13 -1.59 3.91
CA SER A 95 -1.23 -1.12 4.13
C SER A 95 -1.39 -0.32 5.43
N TYR A 96 -2.41 0.52 5.49
CA TYR A 96 -2.82 1.25 6.69
C TYR A 96 -4.33 1.14 6.92
N THR A 97 -4.74 0.86 8.16
CA THR A 97 -6.15 0.89 8.55
C THR A 97 -6.44 2.18 9.30
N LEU A 98 -7.43 2.93 8.83
CA LEU A 98 -7.84 4.19 9.44
C LEU A 98 -8.39 3.95 10.85
N ASP A 99 -7.96 4.78 11.80
CA ASP A 99 -8.44 4.73 13.18
C ASP A 99 -9.81 5.39 13.31
N LEU A 100 -10.86 4.58 13.51
CA LEU A 100 -12.20 5.09 13.77
C LEU A 100 -12.34 5.73 15.16
N GLY A 101 -11.46 5.39 16.11
CA GLY A 101 -11.41 6.00 17.44
C GLY A 101 -11.07 7.49 17.38
N ALA A 102 -10.27 7.91 16.39
CA ALA A 102 -9.96 9.32 16.16
C ALA A 102 -11.17 10.17 15.74
N LEU A 103 -12.29 9.54 15.35
CA LEU A 103 -13.56 10.21 15.04
C LEU A 103 -14.53 10.25 16.22
N GLU A 104 -14.19 9.64 17.37
CA GLU A 104 -15.03 9.71 18.56
C GLU A 104 -15.20 11.17 19.01
N GLY A 105 -16.45 11.59 19.22
CA GLY A 105 -16.79 12.97 19.55
C GLY A 105 -17.16 13.86 18.35
N PHE A 106 -17.03 13.35 17.12
CA PHE A 106 -17.41 14.07 15.90
C PHE A 106 -18.57 13.35 15.17
N PRO A 107 -19.82 13.59 15.60
CA PRO A 107 -20.97 12.86 15.05
C PRO A 107 -21.14 13.12 13.56
N GLY A 108 -21.32 12.05 12.78
CA GLY A 108 -21.46 12.13 11.33
C GLY A 108 -20.14 12.30 10.57
N ALA A 109 -18.99 12.34 11.25
CA ALA A 109 -17.69 12.35 10.59
C ALA A 109 -17.34 10.97 10.02
N GLY A 110 -16.69 10.97 8.86
CA GLY A 110 -16.17 9.77 8.21
C GLY A 110 -14.91 10.06 7.40
N TYR A 111 -14.27 9.00 6.91
CA TYR A 111 -13.07 9.08 6.06
C TYR A 111 -13.41 8.85 4.59
N TYR A 112 -12.82 9.67 3.73
CA TYR A 112 -13.15 9.75 2.30
C TYR A 112 -11.88 9.91 1.48
N SER A 113 -11.86 9.34 0.27
CA SER A 113 -10.71 9.47 -0.64
C SER A 113 -10.80 10.70 -1.56
N GLN A 114 -11.90 11.45 -1.50
CA GLN A 114 -12.11 12.67 -2.27
C GLN A 114 -12.78 13.75 -1.42
N GLU A 115 -12.59 15.00 -1.85
CA GLU A 115 -13.15 16.18 -1.20
C GLU A 115 -14.69 16.14 -1.15
N GLY A 116 -15.29 16.83 -0.16
CA GLY A 116 -16.75 16.96 -0.06
C GLY A 116 -17.45 15.66 0.35
N GLY A 117 -16.76 14.73 1.02
CA GLY A 117 -17.35 13.50 1.51
C GLY A 117 -17.64 12.47 0.42
N GLN A 118 -16.86 12.50 -0.67
CA GLN A 118 -17.01 11.57 -1.79
C GLN A 118 -16.12 10.33 -1.63
N LEU A 119 -16.63 9.17 -2.05
CA LEU A 119 -15.93 7.88 -2.01
C LEU A 119 -15.47 7.50 -0.58
N PRO A 120 -16.38 6.99 0.27
CA PRO A 120 -16.06 6.58 1.63
C PRO A 120 -15.01 5.46 1.64
N ILE A 121 -14.01 5.58 2.50
CA ILE A 121 -12.98 4.57 2.70
C ILE A 121 -13.47 3.59 3.77
N THR A 122 -13.60 2.32 3.40
CA THR A 122 -14.12 1.25 4.29
C THR A 122 -13.12 0.12 4.53
N GLY A 123 -12.00 0.13 3.82
CA GLY A 123 -10.94 -0.88 3.90
C GLY A 123 -9.56 -0.25 4.11
N PRO A 124 -8.52 -1.08 4.16
CA PRO A 124 -7.16 -0.59 4.31
C PRO A 124 -6.71 0.21 3.08
N ILE A 125 -5.91 1.23 3.32
CA ILE A 125 -5.23 2.03 2.29
C ILE A 125 -3.94 1.30 1.92
N THR A 126 -3.75 0.97 0.64
CA THR A 126 -2.58 0.23 0.14
C THR A 126 -1.69 1.05 -0.80
N GLN A 127 -2.06 2.30 -1.08
CA GLN A 127 -1.29 3.24 -1.89
C GLN A 127 -1.31 4.62 -1.23
N THR A 128 -0.25 5.39 -1.43
CA THR A 128 -0.16 6.76 -0.91
C THR A 128 -1.31 7.61 -1.44
N GLN A 129 -2.07 8.22 -0.54
CA GLN A 129 -3.19 9.09 -0.90
C GLN A 129 -3.47 10.12 0.20
N VAL A 130 -4.15 11.20 -0.20
CA VAL A 130 -4.77 12.14 0.74
C VAL A 130 -6.10 11.54 1.22
N VAL A 131 -6.34 11.62 2.53
CA VAL A 131 -7.58 11.20 3.18
C VAL A 131 -8.27 12.44 3.70
N TYR A 132 -9.55 12.58 3.36
CA TYR A 132 -10.42 13.64 3.85
C TYR A 132 -11.23 13.13 5.04
N VAL A 133 -11.25 13.90 6.12
CA VAL A 133 -12.22 13.71 7.20
C VAL A 133 -13.36 14.68 6.93
N TYR A 134 -14.56 14.17 6.71
CA TYR A 134 -15.72 14.97 6.32
C TYR A 134 -16.89 14.68 7.23
N ALA A 135 -17.57 15.73 7.68
CA ALA A 135 -18.88 15.66 8.31
C ALA A 135 -19.81 16.66 7.61
N GLY A 136 -21.02 16.24 7.28
CA GLY A 136 -22.02 17.08 6.61
C GLY A 136 -23.42 16.83 7.14
N ASP A 137 -24.28 17.82 7.01
CA ASP A 137 -25.71 17.70 7.34
C ASP A 137 -26.47 17.06 6.17
N ALA A 138 -27.22 15.98 6.45
CA ALA A 138 -27.97 15.25 5.43
C ALA A 138 -29.11 16.06 4.80
N THR A 139 -29.56 17.11 5.46
CA THR A 139 -30.66 17.99 5.03
C THR A 139 -30.17 19.30 4.44
N ASN A 140 -28.94 19.71 4.73
CA ASN A 140 -28.29 20.90 4.16
C ASN A 140 -26.89 20.57 3.58
N PRO A 141 -26.76 20.41 2.24
CA PRO A 141 -25.48 20.15 1.58
C PRO A 141 -24.42 21.24 1.77
N ASN A 142 -24.81 22.48 2.09
CA ASN A 142 -23.89 23.58 2.35
C ASN A 142 -23.34 23.55 3.79
N CYS A 143 -23.92 22.74 4.66
CA CYS A 143 -23.51 22.61 6.05
C CYS A 143 -22.55 21.44 6.22
N PHE A 144 -21.26 21.70 6.02
CA PHE A 144 -20.24 20.69 6.23
C PHE A 144 -18.96 21.29 6.82
N SER A 145 -18.11 20.42 7.34
CA SER A 145 -16.71 20.73 7.55
C SER A 145 -15.86 19.58 7.09
N GLN A 146 -14.64 19.90 6.69
CA GLN A 146 -13.67 18.90 6.30
C GLN A 146 -12.26 19.30 6.75
N SER A 147 -11.46 18.28 7.01
CA SER A 147 -10.02 18.37 7.16
C SER A 147 -9.38 17.30 6.28
N GLN A 148 -8.05 17.31 6.17
CA GLN A 148 -7.33 16.29 5.42
C GLN A 148 -5.99 15.98 6.07
N PHE A 149 -5.48 14.78 5.79
CA PHE A 149 -4.13 14.35 6.11
C PHE A 149 -3.65 13.38 5.02
N THR A 150 -2.35 13.16 4.94
CA THR A 150 -1.74 12.26 3.97
C THR A 150 -1.41 10.92 4.62
N VAL A 151 -1.82 9.84 3.96
CA VAL A 151 -1.33 8.49 4.28
C VAL A 151 -0.30 8.13 3.23
N THR A 152 0.96 7.99 3.65
CA THR A 152 2.06 7.55 2.80
C THR A 152 2.28 6.05 2.98
N ILE A 153 2.07 5.28 1.91
CA ILE A 153 2.32 3.84 1.88
C ILE A 153 3.64 3.58 1.17
N THR A 154 4.63 3.11 1.93
CA THR A 154 5.84 2.51 1.37
C THR A 154 5.51 1.07 0.97
N PRO A 155 5.66 0.66 -0.30
CA PRO A 155 5.46 -0.73 -0.70
C PRO A 155 6.37 -1.65 0.12
N ALA A 156 5.84 -2.78 0.60
CA ALA A 156 6.67 -3.79 1.23
C ALA A 156 7.70 -4.26 0.20
N PRO A 157 9.00 -4.21 0.52
CA PRO A 157 10.02 -4.63 -0.43
C PRO A 157 9.93 -6.14 -0.63
N GLY A 158 10.10 -6.58 -1.87
CA GLY A 158 10.30 -8.00 -2.14
C GLY A 158 11.59 -8.47 -1.49
N VAL A 159 11.59 -9.69 -0.98
CA VAL A 159 12.77 -10.33 -0.38
C VAL A 159 13.16 -11.50 -1.24
N SER A 160 14.41 -11.52 -1.69
CA SER A 160 15.01 -12.64 -2.41
C SER A 160 16.10 -13.29 -1.55
N VAL A 161 16.19 -14.61 -1.61
CA VAL A 161 17.22 -15.39 -0.91
C VAL A 161 18.15 -16.03 -1.93
N VAL A 162 19.45 -15.83 -1.75
CA VAL A 162 20.49 -16.48 -2.55
C VAL A 162 21.26 -17.43 -1.66
N GLY A 163 21.34 -18.70 -2.07
CA GLY A 163 22.19 -19.71 -1.45
C GLY A 163 23.44 -19.96 -2.29
N GLU A 164 24.61 -19.76 -1.69
CA GLU A 164 25.89 -19.95 -2.35
C GLU A 164 26.99 -20.44 -1.40
N CYS A 165 28.03 -21.02 -1.98
CA CYS A 165 29.21 -21.46 -1.26
C CYS A 165 30.19 -20.32 -1.01
N GLN A 166 30.40 -19.99 0.27
CA GLN A 166 31.43 -19.05 0.71
C GLN A 166 32.54 -19.83 1.43
N GLY A 167 33.56 -20.21 0.66
CA GLY A 167 34.62 -21.08 1.15
C GLY A 167 34.13 -22.51 1.38
N ALA A 168 34.20 -22.99 2.62
CA ALA A 168 33.74 -24.34 2.99
C ALA A 168 32.28 -24.39 3.47
N ASN A 169 31.61 -23.23 3.56
CA ASN A 169 30.30 -23.09 4.16
C ASN A 169 29.26 -22.73 3.10
N PHE A 170 28.09 -23.36 3.17
CA PHE A 170 26.93 -22.96 2.36
C PHE A 170 26.19 -21.85 3.11
N VAL A 171 26.07 -20.69 2.46
CA VAL A 171 25.55 -19.47 3.06
C VAL A 171 24.30 -19.03 2.33
N LEU A 172 23.20 -18.82 3.07
CA LEU A 172 22.02 -18.13 2.58
C LEU A 172 22.16 -16.64 2.89
N THR A 173 21.87 -15.78 1.94
CA THR A 173 21.88 -14.32 2.13
C THR A 173 20.57 -13.73 1.61
N ALA A 174 19.95 -12.86 2.42
CA ALA A 174 18.76 -12.12 2.04
C ALA A 174 19.12 -10.81 1.34
N PHE A 175 18.45 -10.55 0.22
CA PHE A 175 18.52 -9.33 -0.57
C PHE A 175 17.12 -8.80 -0.85
N ASP A 176 17.00 -7.56 -1.31
CA ASP A 176 15.76 -7.09 -1.90
C ASP A 176 15.47 -7.80 -3.24
N SER A 177 14.33 -7.47 -3.85
CA SER A 177 13.92 -8.04 -5.14
C SER A 177 14.86 -7.72 -6.30
N ASP A 178 15.69 -6.68 -6.17
CA ASP A 178 16.67 -6.26 -7.18
C ASP A 178 18.06 -6.86 -6.92
N GLY A 179 18.21 -7.69 -5.88
CA GLY A 179 19.49 -8.32 -5.49
C GLY A 179 20.43 -7.37 -4.76
N VAL A 180 19.91 -6.29 -4.18
CA VAL A 180 20.66 -5.30 -3.39
C VAL A 180 20.49 -5.59 -1.90
N ALA A 181 21.52 -5.28 -1.11
CA ALA A 181 21.48 -5.44 0.34
C ALA A 181 20.49 -4.45 0.97
N PHE A 182 19.72 -4.91 1.96
CA PHE A 182 18.79 -4.07 2.71
C PHE A 182 19.51 -2.93 3.47
N PRO A 183 18.82 -1.80 3.73
CA PRO A 183 19.41 -0.66 4.41
C PRO A 183 19.82 -0.98 5.85
N SER A 184 20.73 -0.15 6.39
CA SER A 184 21.15 -0.24 7.79
C SER A 184 19.95 -0.16 8.74
N GLY A 185 20.01 -0.93 9.83
CA GLY A 185 18.93 -1.05 10.80
C GLY A 185 17.88 -2.11 10.46
N THR A 186 17.98 -2.77 9.30
CA THR A 186 17.16 -3.94 8.98
C THR A 186 17.46 -5.10 9.94
N GLU A 187 16.40 -5.69 10.47
CA GLU A 187 16.43 -6.88 11.33
C GLU A 187 15.96 -8.09 10.52
N TYR A 188 16.47 -9.27 10.87
CA TYR A 188 16.20 -10.52 10.15
C TYR A 188 15.75 -11.57 11.15
N GLU A 189 14.90 -12.49 10.71
CA GLU A 189 14.53 -13.67 11.45
C GLU A 189 14.48 -14.85 10.48
N TRP A 190 15.43 -15.78 10.62
CA TRP A 190 15.47 -17.00 9.83
C TRP A 190 14.83 -18.15 10.59
N VAL A 191 13.99 -18.92 9.90
CA VAL A 191 13.39 -20.15 10.43
C VAL A 191 13.65 -21.33 9.49
N ASP A 192 13.73 -22.52 10.08
CA ASP A 192 13.82 -23.79 9.34
C ASP A 192 12.42 -24.30 8.92
N SER A 193 12.37 -25.50 8.32
CA SER A 193 11.13 -26.11 7.83
C SER A 193 10.12 -26.45 8.93
N ASP A 194 10.57 -26.59 10.17
CA ASP A 194 9.73 -26.87 11.33
C ASP A 194 9.31 -25.57 12.05
N GLY A 195 9.75 -24.41 11.55
CA GLY A 195 9.49 -23.09 12.12
C GLY A 195 10.39 -22.75 13.31
N ASN A 196 11.49 -23.47 13.53
CA ASN A 196 12.43 -23.14 14.59
C ASN A 196 13.31 -21.97 14.17
N PHE A 197 13.58 -21.07 15.11
CA PHE A 197 14.53 -19.97 14.93
C PHE A 197 15.95 -20.50 14.65
N VAL A 198 16.57 -19.96 13.60
CA VAL A 198 17.93 -20.30 13.15
C VAL A 198 18.91 -19.19 13.50
N ASP A 199 18.68 -17.96 13.03
CA ASP A 199 19.55 -16.80 13.24
C ASP A 199 18.81 -15.48 12.91
N ASN A 200 19.44 -14.33 13.18
CA ASN A 200 18.91 -12.99 12.95
C ASN A 200 19.84 -12.06 12.15
N THR A 201 20.78 -12.63 11.40
CA THR A 201 21.70 -11.90 10.53
C THR A 201 21.21 -11.85 9.08
N ALA A 202 21.75 -10.91 8.29
CA ALA A 202 21.45 -10.81 6.86
C ALA A 202 21.85 -12.06 6.05
N SER A 203 22.86 -12.78 6.54
CA SER A 203 23.31 -14.05 5.98
C SER A 203 23.54 -15.08 7.07
N ILE A 204 23.18 -16.34 6.77
CA ILE A 204 23.27 -17.47 7.69
C ILE A 204 24.05 -18.61 7.05
N THR A 205 24.81 -19.35 7.86
CA THR A 205 25.45 -20.59 7.42
C THR A 205 24.54 -21.76 7.75
N VAL A 206 24.10 -22.50 6.73
CA VAL A 206 23.24 -23.67 6.90
C VAL A 206 24.06 -24.95 6.79
N THR A 207 23.75 -25.92 7.64
CA THR A 207 24.48 -27.20 7.74
C THR A 207 23.61 -28.41 7.43
N GLN A 208 22.30 -28.22 7.33
CA GLN A 208 21.33 -29.26 7.02
C GLN A 208 20.56 -28.89 5.75
N GLU A 209 20.14 -29.92 5.01
CA GLU A 209 19.18 -29.78 3.93
C GLU A 209 17.79 -29.48 4.50
N GLY A 210 17.00 -28.72 3.76
CA GLY A 210 15.69 -28.28 4.22
C GLY A 210 15.27 -26.96 3.60
N THR A 211 14.07 -26.52 3.94
CA THR A 211 13.55 -25.24 3.51
C THR A 211 13.79 -24.20 4.60
N TYR A 212 14.32 -23.04 4.20
CA TYR A 212 14.57 -21.91 5.09
C TYR A 212 13.77 -20.71 4.61
N THR A 213 13.18 -19.98 5.56
CA THR A 213 12.42 -18.75 5.28
C THR A 213 13.00 -17.63 6.13
N VAL A 214 13.05 -16.42 5.56
CA VAL A 214 13.50 -15.22 6.28
C VAL A 214 12.36 -14.21 6.34
N THR A 215 12.12 -13.65 7.51
CA THR A 215 11.31 -12.44 7.69
C THR A 215 12.26 -11.27 7.91
N VAL A 216 12.09 -10.19 7.15
CA VAL A 216 12.87 -8.96 7.31
C VAL A 216 12.00 -7.87 7.92
N SER A 217 12.58 -7.10 8.84
CA SER A 217 11.97 -5.90 9.42
C SER A 217 12.82 -4.68 9.09
N ILE A 218 12.33 -3.83 8.20
CA ILE A 218 13.08 -2.72 7.60
C ILE A 218 12.61 -1.40 8.21
N PRO A 219 13.51 -0.50 8.63
CA PRO A 219 13.11 0.81 9.16
C PRO A 219 12.28 1.63 8.15
N ASN A 220 11.17 2.23 8.60
CA ASN A 220 10.31 3.12 7.79
C ASN A 220 9.75 4.25 8.67
N GLY A 221 10.42 5.41 8.66
CA GLY A 221 10.07 6.54 9.53
C GLY A 221 10.21 6.18 11.01
N GLU A 222 9.15 6.41 11.79
CA GLU A 222 9.06 5.98 13.20
C GLU A 222 8.66 4.50 13.36
N GLY A 223 8.26 3.83 12.27
CA GLY A 223 7.81 2.44 12.24
C GLY A 223 8.78 1.49 11.52
N ARG A 224 8.27 0.29 11.20
CA ARG A 224 9.00 -0.74 10.45
C ARG A 224 8.11 -1.44 9.42
N CYS A 225 8.70 -1.79 8.29
CA CYS A 225 8.14 -2.64 7.26
C CYS A 225 8.48 -4.10 7.51
N PHE A 226 7.50 -5.00 7.47
CA PHE A 226 7.74 -6.44 7.56
C PHE A 226 7.52 -7.07 6.19
N SER A 227 8.43 -7.96 5.79
CA SER A 227 8.30 -8.72 4.54
C SER A 227 8.88 -10.11 4.71
N ASP A 228 8.16 -11.11 4.21
CA ASP A 228 8.62 -12.49 4.19
C ASP A 228 9.29 -12.78 2.84
N GLY A 229 10.43 -13.45 2.89
CA GLY A 229 11.08 -14.01 1.71
C GLY A 229 10.43 -15.28 1.23
N GLU A 230 10.52 -15.52 -0.07
CA GLU A 230 10.12 -16.80 -0.63
C GLU A 230 10.97 -17.93 -0.03
N PRO A 231 10.36 -19.07 0.36
CA PRO A 231 11.10 -20.15 0.98
C PRO A 231 12.22 -20.69 0.07
N TYR A 232 13.43 -20.78 0.62
CA TYR A 232 14.59 -21.30 -0.10
C TYR A 232 14.83 -22.77 0.23
N LEU A 233 14.81 -23.64 -0.78
CA LEU A 233 15.09 -25.07 -0.61
C LEU A 233 16.59 -25.36 -0.75
N VAL A 234 17.23 -25.74 0.36
CA VAL A 234 18.61 -26.22 0.40
C VAL A 234 18.61 -27.73 0.15
N THR A 235 19.14 -28.13 -1.01
CA THR A 235 19.27 -29.55 -1.41
C THR A 235 20.68 -30.11 -1.19
N SER A 236 21.65 -29.26 -0.86
CA SER A 236 23.03 -29.65 -0.55
C SER A 236 23.71 -28.53 0.23
N THR A 237 24.45 -28.88 1.27
CA THR A 237 25.28 -27.93 2.06
C THR A 237 26.77 -28.14 1.82
N SER A 238 27.16 -29.07 0.95
CA SER A 238 28.55 -29.37 0.64
C SER A 238 29.13 -28.32 -0.31
N CYS A 239 30.09 -27.54 0.18
CA CYS A 239 30.87 -26.65 -0.66
C CYS A 239 32.16 -27.27 -1.22
N THR A 240 32.28 -28.59 -1.17
CA THR A 240 33.41 -29.31 -1.74
C THR A 240 33.10 -29.79 -3.15
N ILE A 241 34.06 -29.61 -4.06
CA ILE A 241 33.98 -30.19 -5.40
C ILE A 241 34.22 -31.69 -5.29
N GLN A 242 33.22 -32.49 -5.69
CA GLN A 242 33.29 -33.94 -5.69
C GLN A 242 34.48 -34.44 -6.52
N LYS A 243 35.09 -35.53 -6.05
CA LYS A 243 36.20 -36.20 -6.75
C LYS A 243 35.74 -37.39 -7.59
N GLY A 244 34.47 -37.75 -7.51
CA GLY A 244 33.91 -38.81 -8.33
C GLY A 244 32.40 -38.94 -8.19
N ILE A 245 31.79 -39.57 -9.17
CA ILE A 245 30.36 -39.91 -9.23
C ILE A 245 30.20 -41.43 -9.36
N SER A 246 29.10 -41.94 -8.81
CA SER A 246 28.63 -43.31 -8.97
C SER A 246 27.39 -43.33 -9.85
N ALA A 247 27.53 -43.12 -11.15
CA ALA A 247 26.41 -43.03 -12.09
C ALA A 247 25.77 -44.40 -12.38
N ASN A 248 25.13 -44.99 -11.37
CA ASN A 248 24.45 -46.30 -11.39
C ASN A 248 22.94 -46.18 -11.12
N ASN A 249 22.44 -44.95 -10.94
CA ASN A 249 21.04 -44.61 -10.73
C ASN A 249 20.47 -45.23 -9.43
N ASP A 250 21.29 -45.28 -8.38
CA ASP A 250 20.87 -45.70 -7.03
C ASP A 250 20.41 -44.52 -6.15
N GLY A 251 20.47 -43.29 -6.68
CA GLY A 251 20.12 -42.04 -6.01
C GLY A 251 21.27 -41.44 -5.20
N ILE A 252 22.43 -42.11 -5.12
CA ILE A 252 23.55 -41.70 -4.28
C ILE A 252 24.72 -41.31 -5.18
N ASN A 253 25.10 -40.02 -5.12
CA ASN A 253 26.29 -39.50 -5.82
C ASN A 253 26.28 -39.80 -7.35
N ASP A 254 25.09 -39.89 -7.94
CA ASP A 254 24.87 -40.17 -9.38
C ASP A 254 25.34 -39.02 -10.28
N TYR A 255 25.34 -37.81 -9.74
CA TYR A 255 25.56 -36.57 -10.47
C TYR A 255 26.77 -35.83 -9.92
N PHE A 256 27.45 -35.08 -10.79
CA PHE A 256 28.46 -34.12 -10.36
C PHE A 256 27.77 -32.88 -9.79
N ASP A 257 27.51 -32.91 -8.50
CA ASP A 257 26.77 -31.87 -7.80
C ASP A 257 27.66 -30.66 -7.49
N LEU A 258 27.33 -29.54 -8.12
CA LEU A 258 27.94 -28.22 -7.92
C LEU A 258 26.88 -27.18 -7.53
N VAL A 259 25.74 -27.61 -6.96
CA VAL A 259 24.72 -26.70 -6.42
C VAL A 259 25.36 -25.69 -5.46
N GLY A 260 24.98 -24.42 -5.57
CA GLY A 260 25.52 -23.33 -4.74
C GLY A 260 26.94 -22.89 -5.06
N GLN A 261 27.68 -23.57 -5.94
CA GLN A 261 29.03 -23.16 -6.34
C GLN A 261 29.03 -21.97 -7.32
N ASN A 262 27.86 -21.42 -7.65
CA ASN A 262 27.69 -20.31 -8.59
C ASN A 262 28.35 -20.55 -9.96
N VAL A 263 28.21 -21.77 -10.48
CA VAL A 263 28.79 -22.19 -11.76
C VAL A 263 28.02 -21.53 -12.92
N GLY A 264 28.73 -20.75 -13.73
CA GLY A 264 28.21 -20.19 -14.97
C GLY A 264 28.39 -21.15 -16.15
N LYS A 265 29.45 -21.96 -16.14
CA LYS A 265 29.70 -22.98 -17.17
C LYS A 265 30.56 -24.12 -16.62
N LEU A 266 30.19 -25.34 -17.00
CA LEU A 266 30.99 -26.54 -16.79
C LEU A 266 31.42 -27.10 -18.14
N GLU A 267 32.71 -27.41 -18.26
CA GLU A 267 33.27 -28.18 -19.37
C GLU A 267 33.98 -29.42 -18.81
N ILE A 268 33.80 -30.58 -19.45
CA ILE A 268 34.46 -31.82 -19.08
C ILE A 268 35.25 -32.39 -20.26
N TYR A 269 36.45 -32.88 -19.96
CA TYR A 269 37.43 -33.36 -20.91
C TYR A 269 37.84 -34.79 -20.56
N ASN A 270 38.08 -35.61 -21.58
CA ASN A 270 38.70 -36.92 -21.40
C ASN A 270 40.22 -36.82 -21.17
N ARG A 271 40.87 -37.97 -20.93
CA ARG A 271 42.33 -38.06 -20.71
C ARG A 271 43.21 -37.58 -21.87
N TYR A 272 42.65 -37.37 -23.05
CA TYR A 272 43.35 -36.87 -24.24
C TYR A 272 43.16 -35.36 -24.44
N GLY A 273 42.49 -34.67 -23.51
CA GLY A 273 42.21 -33.24 -23.62
C GLY A 273 41.08 -32.90 -24.58
N ILE A 274 40.26 -33.88 -24.98
CA ILE A 274 39.09 -33.66 -25.85
C ILE A 274 37.89 -33.34 -24.97
N LYS A 275 37.21 -32.22 -25.23
CA LYS A 275 35.96 -31.86 -24.56
C LYS A 275 34.87 -32.87 -24.93
N VAL A 276 34.24 -33.45 -23.92
CA VAL A 276 33.21 -34.47 -24.06
C VAL A 276 31.84 -34.00 -23.56
N TYR A 277 31.80 -32.98 -22.71
CA TYR A 277 30.57 -32.39 -22.20
C TYR A 277 30.76 -30.89 -21.96
N GLU A 278 29.72 -30.12 -22.21
CA GLU A 278 29.61 -28.69 -21.94
C GLU A 278 28.19 -28.32 -21.51
N MET A 279 28.08 -27.52 -20.45
CA MET A 279 26.80 -26.97 -20.02
C MET A 279 26.95 -25.57 -19.44
N ASN A 280 26.13 -24.63 -19.88
CA ASN A 280 25.98 -23.32 -19.26
C ASN A 280 24.98 -23.39 -18.10
N ASP A 281 25.13 -22.50 -17.11
CA ASP A 281 24.30 -22.45 -15.91
C ASP A 281 24.20 -23.82 -15.21
N TYR A 282 25.35 -24.49 -15.12
CA TYR A 282 25.45 -25.83 -14.56
C TYR A 282 25.17 -25.84 -13.05
N SER A 283 24.52 -26.91 -12.60
CA SER A 283 24.24 -27.19 -11.19
C SER A 283 24.58 -28.64 -10.87
N ASN A 284 23.85 -29.60 -11.45
CA ASN A 284 24.02 -31.04 -11.20
C ASN A 284 23.59 -31.93 -12.38
N GLN A 285 23.59 -31.41 -13.61
CA GLN A 285 23.02 -32.11 -14.77
C GLN A 285 23.89 -33.22 -15.33
N TRP A 286 25.17 -33.32 -14.92
CA TRP A 286 26.11 -34.29 -15.46
C TRP A 286 26.16 -35.54 -14.59
N TYR A 287 25.74 -36.66 -15.17
CA TYR A 287 25.74 -38.03 -14.63
C TYR A 287 26.71 -38.93 -15.41
N GLY A 288 27.76 -38.37 -16.01
CA GLY A 288 28.74 -39.13 -16.78
C GLY A 288 28.38 -39.37 -18.24
N GLN A 289 27.58 -38.49 -18.83
CA GLN A 289 27.21 -38.50 -20.25
C GLN A 289 28.06 -37.52 -21.10
N SER A 290 28.13 -37.76 -22.40
CA SER A 290 28.69 -36.80 -23.37
C SER A 290 27.65 -35.75 -23.80
N ASP A 291 28.05 -34.75 -24.56
CA ASP A 291 27.14 -33.76 -25.20
C ASP A 291 26.10 -34.41 -26.12
N LYS A 292 26.33 -35.65 -26.56
CA LYS A 292 25.38 -36.43 -27.37
C LYS A 292 24.45 -37.30 -26.53
N GLY A 293 24.57 -37.25 -25.21
CA GLY A 293 23.84 -38.13 -24.28
C GLY A 293 24.41 -39.55 -24.18
N GLU A 294 25.57 -39.83 -24.77
CA GLU A 294 26.20 -41.16 -24.71
C GLU A 294 26.92 -41.35 -23.38
N GLU A 295 26.81 -42.53 -22.77
CA GLU A 295 27.53 -42.86 -21.53
C GLU A 295 29.05 -42.87 -21.75
N LEU A 296 29.76 -42.07 -20.96
CA LEU A 296 31.23 -41.97 -21.00
C LEU A 296 31.87 -43.08 -20.17
N PRO A 297 32.81 -43.90 -20.66
CA PRO A 297 33.39 -45.03 -19.92
C PRO A 297 33.91 -44.70 -18.51
N ASP A 298 33.99 -45.71 -17.63
CA ASP A 298 34.62 -45.57 -16.32
C ASP A 298 36.06 -45.04 -16.46
N GLY A 299 36.41 -44.04 -15.64
CA GLY A 299 37.71 -43.41 -15.73
C GLY A 299 37.77 -42.00 -15.16
N THR A 300 38.97 -41.43 -15.20
CA THR A 300 39.24 -40.05 -14.79
C THR A 300 38.96 -39.09 -15.95
N TYR A 301 38.16 -38.09 -15.67
CA TYR A 301 37.87 -36.94 -16.52
C TYR A 301 38.39 -35.68 -15.84
N TYR A 302 38.54 -34.62 -16.62
CA TYR A 302 39.04 -33.32 -16.16
C TYR A 302 37.98 -32.28 -16.37
N TYR A 303 37.73 -31.43 -15.39
CA TYR A 303 36.74 -30.37 -15.50
C TYR A 303 37.40 -28.99 -15.58
N VAL A 304 36.70 -28.07 -16.24
CA VAL A 304 36.92 -26.63 -16.18
C VAL A 304 35.60 -25.99 -15.76
N ILE A 305 35.59 -25.35 -14.60
CA ILE A 305 34.45 -24.61 -14.06
C ILE A 305 34.74 -23.12 -14.27
N MET A 306 33.78 -22.43 -14.88
CA MET A 306 33.74 -20.97 -14.98
C MET A 306 32.60 -20.49 -14.10
N TYR A 307 32.89 -19.61 -13.15
CA TYR A 307 31.88 -19.06 -12.23
C TYR A 307 31.17 -17.87 -12.86
N LYS A 308 29.94 -17.58 -12.41
CA LYS A 308 29.15 -16.45 -12.97
C LYS A 308 29.77 -15.09 -12.67
N THR A 309 30.38 -14.95 -11.50
CA THR A 309 30.88 -13.67 -10.97
C THR A 309 32.40 -13.55 -10.97
N ASP A 310 33.12 -14.61 -11.35
CA ASP A 310 34.59 -14.64 -11.34
C ASP A 310 35.15 -14.92 -12.75
N THR A 311 36.23 -14.21 -13.09
CA THR A 311 37.02 -14.45 -14.30
C THR A 311 37.99 -15.62 -14.14
N ALA A 312 38.28 -16.04 -12.91
CA ALA A 312 39.12 -17.19 -12.63
C ALA A 312 38.37 -18.50 -12.89
N THR A 313 39.03 -19.42 -13.60
CA THR A 313 38.51 -20.76 -13.83
C THR A 313 39.06 -21.73 -12.79
N LYS A 314 38.22 -22.67 -12.36
CA LYS A 314 38.64 -23.77 -11.48
C LYS A 314 38.79 -25.04 -12.29
N THR A 315 39.96 -25.65 -12.21
CA THR A 315 40.24 -26.93 -12.88
C THR A 315 40.50 -28.04 -11.87
N GLY A 316 40.27 -29.27 -12.29
CA GLY A 316 40.52 -30.46 -11.48
C GLY A 316 40.13 -31.72 -12.22
N TRP A 317 39.89 -32.79 -11.46
CA TRP A 317 39.53 -34.09 -12.01
C TRP A 317 38.31 -34.65 -11.28
N ILE A 318 37.57 -35.49 -11.99
CA ILE A 318 36.45 -36.25 -11.47
C ILE A 318 36.50 -37.67 -12.01
N TYR A 319 36.25 -38.66 -11.16
CA TYR A 319 36.23 -40.06 -11.54
C TYR A 319 34.81 -40.56 -11.74
N ILE A 320 34.54 -41.18 -12.88
CA ILE A 320 33.29 -41.92 -13.11
C ILE A 320 33.50 -43.36 -12.67
N ASN A 321 32.67 -43.85 -11.76
CA ASN A 321 32.57 -45.27 -11.41
C ASN A 321 31.13 -45.77 -11.55
N ARG A 322 30.80 -46.50 -12.61
CA ARG A 322 29.45 -47.10 -12.71
C ARG A 322 29.32 -48.43 -11.98
N LYS A 323 30.42 -48.99 -11.49
CA LYS A 323 30.41 -50.25 -10.76
C LYS A 323 30.29 -50.01 -9.27
N ASN A 324 29.10 -50.31 -8.74
CA ASN A 324 28.91 -50.92 -7.44
C ASN A 324 28.65 -52.42 -7.63
#